data_AF-A0A699WXV5-F1
#
_entry.id   AF-A0A699WXV5-F1
#
_cell.length_a   1.000
_cell.length_b   1.000
_cell.length_c   1.000
_cell.angle_alpha   90.00
_cell.angle_beta   90.00
_cell.angle_gamma   90.00
#
_symmetry.space_group_name_H-M   'P 1'
#
loop_
_entity.id
_entity.type
_entity.pdbx_description
1 polymer ?
#
loop_
_entity_poly.entity_id
_entity_poly.type
_entity_poly.pdbx_seq_one_letter_code
_entity_poly.pdbx_strand_id
1 'polypeptide(L)'
;RFLSKSAEKSQSFFKTLKKCTKKSDFQWTAEAEVAIKEMKKLIVELPTLTVLMEKEELIVYLAAARVTVSAVLMTKRKTKQMPVYFVSRALQGLEIN
;
A
#
# COMPACT_ATOMS: atom_id res chain seq x y z
N ARG A 1 9.62 -1.09 1.95
CA ARG A 1 8.92 -2.36 2.27
C ARG A 1 7.61 -2.38 1.45
N PHE A 2 7.32 -3.43 0.66
CA PHE A 2 6.24 -3.46 -0.36
C PHE A 2 4.87 -4.00 0.12
N LEU A 3 3.80 -3.19 0.03
CA LEU A 3 2.40 -3.63 0.26
C LEU A 3 1.64 -3.76 -1.06
N SER A 4 1.48 -4.96 -1.62
CA SER A 4 0.54 -5.15 -2.73
C SER A 4 -0.86 -4.66 -2.33
N LYS A 5 -1.49 -3.86 -3.22
CA LYS A 5 -2.83 -3.30 -3.01
C LYS A 5 -2.97 -2.50 -1.70
N SER A 6 -1.92 -1.79 -1.28
CA SER A 6 -1.90 -1.05 -0.01
C SER A 6 -3.10 -0.12 0.17
N ALA A 7 -3.51 0.59 -0.89
CA ALA A 7 -4.65 1.51 -0.84
C ALA A 7 -5.99 0.78 -0.57
N GLU A 8 -6.14 -0.44 -1.09
CA GLU A 8 -7.32 -1.28 -0.85
C GLU A 8 -7.27 -1.88 0.56
N LYS A 9 -6.14 -2.47 0.95
CA LYS A 9 -5.94 -3.08 2.28
C LYS A 9 -6.04 -2.08 3.42
N SER A 10 -5.65 -0.83 3.19
CA SER A 10 -5.74 0.24 4.18
C SER A 10 -7.10 0.91 4.24
N GLN A 11 -8.04 0.58 3.34
CA GLN A 11 -9.31 1.27 3.24
C GLN A 11 -10.16 1.13 4.53
N SER A 12 -10.23 -0.08 5.10
CA SER A 12 -10.93 -0.33 6.37
C SER A 12 -10.34 0.52 7.50
N PHE A 13 -9.01 0.51 7.62
CA PHE A 13 -8.26 1.32 8.58
C PHE A 13 -8.57 2.82 8.44
N PHE A 14 -8.51 3.38 7.23
CA PHE A 14 -8.81 4.79 7.00
C PHE A 14 -10.28 5.14 7.26
N LYS A 15 -11.22 4.22 6.99
CA LYS A 15 -12.63 4.39 7.37
C LYS A 15 -12.81 4.45 8.88
N THR A 16 -12.17 3.54 9.61
CA THR A 16 -12.19 3.53 11.09
C THR A 16 -11.56 4.79 11.66
N LEU A 17 -10.38 5.19 11.18
CA LEU A 17 -9.74 6.44 11.59
C LEU A 17 -10.64 7.65 11.35
N LYS A 18 -11.22 7.79 10.14
CA LYS A 18 -12.14 8.88 9.83
C LYS A 18 -13.36 8.91 10.76
N LYS A 19 -13.84 7.76 11.23
CA LYS A 19 -14.93 7.68 12.21
C LYS A 19 -14.44 8.17 13.58
N CYS A 20 -13.26 7.74 14.02
CA CYS A 20 -12.66 8.11 15.30
C CYS A 20 -12.22 9.59 15.35
N THR A 21 -11.96 10.24 14.21
CA THR A 21 -11.46 11.63 14.16
C THR A 21 -12.51 12.67 13.78
N LYS A 22 -13.81 12.33 13.83
CA LYS A 22 -14.88 13.30 13.55
C LYS A 22 -14.95 14.39 14.64
N LYS A 23 -14.37 15.55 14.30
CA LYS A 23 -14.56 16.95 14.74
C LYS A 23 -14.67 17.34 16.23
N SER A 24 -14.85 16.46 17.21
CA SER A 24 -14.80 16.89 18.63
C SER A 24 -14.30 15.85 19.61
N ASP A 25 -14.52 14.56 19.36
CA ASP A 25 -14.24 13.52 20.36
C ASP A 25 -13.45 12.38 19.73
N PHE A 26 -12.12 12.49 19.78
CA PHE A 26 -11.28 11.34 19.46
C PHE A 26 -11.53 10.24 20.48
N GLN A 27 -12.15 9.15 20.03
CA GLN A 27 -12.41 7.97 20.84
C GLN A 27 -11.59 6.81 20.28
N TRP A 28 -10.66 6.30 21.08
CA TRP A 28 -9.96 5.05 20.78
C TRP A 28 -10.93 3.90 21.00
N THR A 29 -11.46 3.35 19.91
CA THR A 29 -12.40 2.22 19.98
C THR A 29 -11.68 0.89 19.82
N ALA A 30 -12.33 -0.21 20.23
CA ALA A 30 -11.80 -1.55 20.01
C ALA A 30 -11.56 -1.81 18.51
N GLU A 31 -12.41 -1.27 17.62
CA GLU A 31 -12.24 -1.38 16.18
C GLU A 31 -11.01 -0.62 15.68
N ALA A 32 -10.67 0.52 16.29
CA ALA A 32 -9.47 1.28 15.96
C ALA A 32 -8.20 0.51 16.36
N GLU A 33 -8.20 -0.12 17.54
CA GLU A 33 -7.11 -1.00 18.00
C GLU A 33 -6.88 -2.17 17.04
N VAL A 34 -7.97 -2.86 16.65
CA VAL A 34 -7.90 -4.00 15.72
C VAL A 34 -7.37 -3.53 14.36
N ALA A 35 -7.89 -2.44 13.81
CA ALA A 35 -7.46 -1.92 12.52
C ALA A 35 -5.97 -1.51 12.52
N ILE A 36 -5.46 -0.98 13.63
CA ILE A 36 -4.03 -0.66 13.79
C ILE A 36 -3.17 -1.91 13.90
N LYS A 37 -3.62 -2.94 14.63
CA LYS A 37 -2.91 -4.22 14.70
C LYS A 37 -2.82 -4.90 13.35
N GLU A 38 -3.90 -4.91 12.58
CA GLU A 38 -3.92 -5.42 11.21
C GLU A 38 -2.95 -4.64 10.32
N MET A 39 -2.95 -3.30 10.40
CA MET A 39 -2.02 -2.46 9.67
C MET A 39 -0.56 -2.74 10.04
N LYS A 40 -0.26 -2.90 11.34
CA LYS A 40 1.10 -3.26 11.81
C LYS A 40 1.53 -4.61 11.27
N LYS A 41 0.66 -5.63 11.32
CA LYS A 41 0.94 -6.97 10.78
C LYS A 41 1.28 -6.88 9.30
N LEU A 42 0.46 -6.15 8.54
CA LEU A 42 0.69 -5.88 7.13
C LEU A 42 2.08 -5.23 6.91
N ILE A 43 2.46 -4.21 7.69
CA ILE A 43 3.77 -3.53 7.58
C ILE A 43 4.96 -4.45 7.92
N VAL A 44 4.78 -5.41 8.81
CA VAL A 44 5.82 -6.39 9.19
C VAL A 44 6.06 -7.41 8.08
N GLU A 45 5.00 -7.87 7.41
CA GLU A 45 5.06 -8.88 6.34
C GLU A 45 5.66 -8.36 5.01
N LEU A 46 6.03 -7.08 4.94
CA LEU A 46 6.46 -6.46 3.70
C LEU A 46 7.86 -6.88 3.27
N PRO A 47 8.06 -7.25 2.00
CA PRO A 47 9.38 -7.56 1.52
C PRO A 47 10.25 -6.30 1.49
N THR A 48 11.52 -6.52 1.79
CA THR A 48 12.57 -5.50 1.77
C THR A 48 12.76 -4.98 0.35
N LEU A 49 12.89 -3.66 0.21
CA LEU A 49 13.19 -3.03 -1.07
C LEU A 49 14.68 -3.12 -1.34
N THR A 50 15.00 -3.18 -2.63
CA THR A 50 16.36 -3.31 -3.13
C THR A 50 16.83 -1.98 -3.67
N VAL A 51 18.05 -1.59 -3.29
CA VAL A 51 18.69 -0.40 -3.84
C VAL A 51 18.97 -0.63 -5.32
N LEU A 52 18.58 0.32 -6.16
CA LEU A 52 18.84 0.31 -7.60
C LEU A 52 20.34 0.58 -7.88
N MET A 53 20.92 -0.14 -8.83
CA MET A 53 22.27 0.15 -9.33
C MET A 53 22.20 0.79 -10.72
N GLU A 54 23.24 1.53 -11.10
CA GLU A 54 23.31 2.12 -12.44
C GLU A 54 23.22 1.06 -13.53
N LYS A 55 22.51 1.40 -14.62
CA LYS A 55 22.33 0.56 -15.81
C LYS A 55 21.59 -0.76 -15.58
N GLU A 56 20.87 -0.89 -14.47
CA GLU A 56 19.97 -2.02 -14.25
C GLU A 56 18.70 -1.90 -15.09
N GLU A 57 18.28 -3.03 -15.66
CA GLU A 57 16.98 -3.14 -16.31
C GLU A 57 15.86 -3.09 -15.27
N LEU A 58 14.87 -2.26 -15.54
CA LEU A 58 13.71 -2.04 -14.69
C LEU A 58 12.45 -2.57 -15.36
N ILE A 59 11.69 -3.37 -14.62
CA ILE A 59 10.41 -3.94 -15.05
C ILE A 59 9.31 -3.34 -14.19
N VAL A 60 8.30 -2.74 -14.84
CA VAL A 60 7.13 -2.19 -14.17
C VAL A 60 5.97 -3.16 -14.28
N TYR A 61 5.45 -3.59 -13.13
CA TYR A 61 4.21 -4.37 -13.03
C TYR A 61 3.07 -3.47 -12.58
N LEU A 62 2.02 -3.38 -13.38
CA LEU A 62 0.83 -2.57 -13.11
C LEU A 62 -0.36 -3.46 -12.76
N ALA A 63 -1.12 -3.04 -11.75
CA ALA A 63 -2.39 -3.66 -11.40
C ALA A 63 -3.42 -2.58 -11.10
N ALA A 64 -4.58 -2.68 -11.73
CA ALA A 64 -5.72 -1.79 -11.53
C ALA A 64 -6.91 -2.58 -10.95
N ALA A 65 -7.63 -1.93 -10.05
CA ALA A 65 -8.93 -2.36 -9.55
C ALA A 65 -9.90 -1.17 -9.64
N ARG A 66 -11.19 -1.40 -9.33
CA ARG A 66 -12.26 -0.42 -9.54
C ARG A 66 -11.98 0.98 -8.99
N VAL A 67 -11.30 1.07 -7.85
CA VAL A 67 -11.04 2.35 -7.15
C VAL A 67 -9.55 2.53 -6.80
N THR A 68 -8.66 1.71 -7.35
CA THR A 68 -7.23 1.76 -7.04
C THR A 68 -6.36 1.39 -8.22
N VAL A 69 -5.22 2.05 -8.34
CA VAL A 69 -4.13 1.63 -9.24
C VAL A 69 -2.87 1.42 -8.41
N SER A 70 -2.09 0.43 -8.78
CA SER A 70 -0.83 0.10 -8.13
C SER A 70 0.23 -0.29 -9.14
N ALA A 71 1.47 0.06 -8.84
CA ALA A 71 2.64 -0.26 -9.65
C ALA A 71 3.77 -0.76 -8.76
N VAL A 72 4.47 -1.80 -9.21
CA VAL A 72 5.70 -2.30 -8.60
C VAL A 72 6.82 -2.12 -9.61
N LEU A 73 7.90 -1.47 -9.16
CA LEU A 73 9.14 -1.41 -9.90
C LEU A 73 10.05 -2.55 -9.44
N MET A 74 10.44 -3.42 -10.36
CA MET A 74 11.28 -4.58 -10.12
C MET A 74 12.59 -4.45 -10.89
N THR A 75 13.68 -4.98 -10.35
CA THR A 75 14.93 -5.23 -11.08
C THR A 75 15.18 -6.73 -11.15
N LYS A 76 15.92 -7.20 -12.16
CA LYS A 76 16.31 -8.60 -12.30
C LYS A 76 17.81 -8.73 -12.06
N ARG A 77 18.19 -9.40 -10.97
CA ARG A 77 19.59 -9.76 -10.69
C ARG A 77 19.74 -11.26 -10.80
N LYS A 78 20.63 -11.71 -11.70
CA LYS A 78 20.79 -13.12 -12.06
C LYS A 78 19.43 -13.69 -12.52
N THR A 79 18.79 -14.51 -11.70
CA THR A 79 17.49 -15.15 -11.97
C THR A 79 16.38 -14.68 -11.02
N LYS A 80 16.68 -13.77 -10.08
CA LYS A 80 15.72 -13.30 -9.07
C LYS A 80 15.20 -11.91 -9.42
N GLN A 81 13.88 -11.76 -9.42
CA GLN A 81 13.26 -10.45 -9.44
C GLN A 81 13.24 -9.86 -8.03
N MET A 82 13.64 -8.60 -7.91
CA MET A 82 13.77 -7.92 -6.64
C MET A 82 12.99 -6.60 -6.70
N PRO A 83 12.12 -6.31 -5.71
CA PRO A 83 11.36 -5.06 -5.70
C PRO A 83 12.27 -3.89 -5.35
N VAL A 84 12.23 -2.84 -6.18
CA VAL A 84 12.96 -1.58 -5.99
C VAL A 84 12.04 -0.54 -5.37
N TYR A 85 10.83 -0.42 -5.91
CA TYR A 85 9.88 0.60 -5.47
C TYR A 85 8.44 0.14 -5.64
N PHE A 86 7.53 0.79 -4.92
CA PHE A 86 6.11 0.53 -4.99
C PHE A 86 5.31 1.81 -4.82
N VAL A 87 4.26 1.93 -5.62
CA VAL A 87 3.25 2.97 -5.46
C VAL A 87 1.85 2.36 -5.58
N SER A 88 0.93 2.83 -4.75
CA SER A 88 -0.50 2.55 -4.92
C SER A 88 -1.30 3.79 -4.55
N ARG A 89 -2.27 4.11 -5.39
CA ARG A 89 -3.11 5.30 -5.28
C ARG A 89 -4.57 4.87 -5.36
N ALA A 90 -5.38 5.42 -4.46
CA ALA A 90 -6.83 5.38 -4.60
C ALA A 90 -7.25 6.40 -5.66
N LEU A 91 -8.07 5.96 -6.60
CA LEU A 91 -8.66 6.83 -7.62
C LEU A 91 -9.71 7.75 -6.97
N GLN A 92 -9.91 8.94 -7.53
CA GLN A 92 -10.83 9.94 -6.99
C GLN A 92 -11.70 10.58 -8.09
N GLY A 93 -12.94 10.94 -7.72
CA GLY A 93 -13.84 11.69 -8.60
C GLY A 93 -14.09 10.97 -9.94
N LEU A 94 -13.84 11.70 -11.03
CA LEU A 94 -14.03 11.22 -12.42
C LEU A 94 -13.09 10.07 -12.81
N GLU A 95 -12.07 9.75 -12.01
CA GLU A 95 -11.21 8.58 -12.24
C GLU A 95 -11.92 7.26 -11.87
N ILE A 96 -13.02 7.32 -11.12
CA ILE A 96 -13.86 6.17 -10.75
C ILE A 96 -15.09 6.18 -11.67
N ASN A 97 -14.94 5.74 -12.92
CA ASN A 97 -16.07 5.57 -13.84
C ASN A 97 -17.01 4.44 -13.37
#